data_AF-A7S480-F1
#
_entry.id   AF-A7S480-F1
#
_cell.length_a   1.000
_cell.length_b   1.000
_cell.length_c   1.000
_cell.angle_alpha   90.00
_cell.angle_beta   90.00
_cell.angle_gamma   90.00
#
_symmetry.space_group_name_H-M   'P 1'
#
loop_
_entity.id
_entity.type
_entity.pdbx_description
1 polymer ?
#
loop_
_entity_poly.entity_id
_entity_poly.type
_entity_poly.pdbx_seq_one_letter_code
_entity_poly.pdbx_strand_id
1 'polypeptide(L)'
;FIMSAVAVALPIPAGVFFPVFVIGAAFGRLVGEAMATWFPDGVRSGDVVFPVVPGGYAVVGNLFPCISLGAAAMSGAVTHTISTSVIVFELTGQIAHILPVMIAVLIANAIAQWLQPSFYDSIIQIKSLPYLPDVTKTNVYNLMVADIMKTNLYYITYQSTYAELKMILDKSTHRSYPLVDAPGTY
;
A
#
# COMPACT_ATOMS: atom_id res chain seq x y z
N PHE A 1 9.91 16.88 -3.00
CA PHE A 1 10.32 15.56 -2.47
C PHE A 1 10.78 15.64 -1.02
N ILE A 2 11.93 16.27 -0.70
CA ILE A 2 12.48 16.30 0.67
C ILE A 2 11.48 16.88 1.69
N MET A 3 10.86 18.02 1.38
CA MET A 3 9.86 18.63 2.27
C MET A 3 8.64 17.73 2.51
N SER A 4 8.22 16.98 1.49
CA SER A 4 7.11 16.02 1.61
C SER A 4 7.50 14.84 2.52
N ALA A 5 8.74 14.35 2.43
CA ALA A 5 9.24 13.31 3.33
C ALA A 5 9.28 13.79 4.80
N VAL A 6 9.74 15.02 5.03
CA VAL A 6 9.76 15.62 6.38
C VAL A 6 8.33 15.82 6.91
N ALA A 7 7.40 16.29 6.07
CA ALA A 7 6.01 16.50 6.46
C ALA A 7 5.32 15.20 6.92
N VAL A 8 5.63 14.08 6.27
CA VAL A 8 5.07 12.75 6.60
C VAL A 8 5.66 12.17 7.88
N ALA A 9 6.87 12.58 8.27
CA ALA A 9 7.50 12.13 9.51
C ALA A 9 6.96 12.85 10.77
N LEU A 10 6.26 13.97 10.61
CA LEU A 10 5.71 14.73 11.73
C LEU A 10 4.52 14.00 12.37
N PRO A 11 4.33 14.10 13.70
CA PRO A 11 3.22 13.49 14.43
C PRO A 11 1.92 14.29 14.23
N ILE A 12 1.54 14.51 12.98
CA ILE A 12 0.36 15.26 12.55
C ILE A 12 -0.50 14.32 11.71
N PRO A 13 -1.84 14.33 11.87
CA PRO A 13 -2.72 13.58 10.98
C PRO A 13 -2.64 14.18 9.56
N ALA A 14 -1.79 13.60 8.72
CA ALA A 14 -1.59 14.00 7.33
C ALA A 14 -1.58 12.79 6.39
N GLY A 15 -2.21 12.93 5.23
CA GLY A 15 -2.23 11.90 4.19
C GLY A 15 -0.99 11.96 3.31
N VAL A 16 -0.46 10.79 2.91
CA VAL A 16 0.73 10.67 2.05
C VAL A 16 0.40 10.64 0.56
N PHE A 17 -0.85 10.30 0.20
CA PHE A 17 -1.28 10.13 -1.18
C PHE A 17 -1.13 11.40 -2.02
N PHE A 18 -1.66 12.53 -1.53
CA PHE A 18 -1.68 13.78 -2.31
C PHE A 18 -0.28 14.38 -2.56
N PRO A 19 0.64 14.45 -1.58
CA PRO A 19 2.02 14.88 -1.83
C PRO A 19 2.74 14.03 -2.89
N VAL A 20 2.57 12.69 -2.85
CA VAL A 20 3.18 11.77 -3.82
C VAL A 20 2.57 11.96 -5.21
N PHE A 21 1.25 12.15 -5.27
CA PHE A 21 0.53 12.44 -6.50
C PHE A 21 1.06 13.70 -7.20
N VAL A 22 1.27 14.79 -6.47
CA VAL A 22 1.78 16.05 -7.02
C VAL A 22 3.22 15.90 -7.51
N ILE A 23 4.08 15.16 -6.78
CA ILE A 23 5.46 14.89 -7.22
C ILE A 23 5.45 14.06 -8.51
N GLY A 24 4.60 13.03 -8.59
CA GLY A 24 4.43 12.22 -9.80
C GLY A 24 3.93 13.03 -11.00
N ALA A 25 2.98 13.94 -10.78
CA ALA A 25 2.48 14.84 -11.81
C ALA A 25 3.57 15.81 -12.31
N ALA A 26 4.35 16.38 -11.40
CA ALA A 26 5.47 17.25 -11.75
C ALA A 26 6.55 16.50 -12.55
N PHE A 27 6.85 15.26 -12.16
CA PHE A 27 7.78 14.41 -12.92
C PHE A 27 7.23 14.05 -14.31
N GLY A 28 5.96 13.66 -14.40
CA GLY A 28 5.30 13.40 -15.68
C GLY A 28 5.30 14.63 -16.60
N ARG A 29 5.19 15.84 -16.03
CA ARG A 29 5.30 17.09 -16.79
C ARG A 29 6.71 17.32 -17.33
N LEU A 30 7.72 17.11 -16.49
CA LEU A 30 9.11 17.26 -16.88
C LEU A 30 9.46 16.33 -18.06
N VAL A 31 9.01 15.07 -18.00
CA VAL A 31 9.19 14.11 -19.11
C VAL A 31 8.44 14.55 -20.36
N GLY A 32 7.22 15.09 -20.21
CA GLY A 32 6.44 15.63 -21.33
C GLY A 32 7.11 16.84 -22.00
N GLU A 33 7.66 17.76 -21.22
CA GLU A 33 8.41 18.91 -21.73
C GLU A 33 9.73 18.46 -22.39
N ALA A 34 10.45 17.50 -21.81
CA ALA A 34 11.65 16.93 -22.42
C ALA A 34 11.35 16.28 -23.79
N MET A 35 10.26 15.52 -23.89
CA MET A 35 9.81 14.95 -25.16
C MET A 35 9.45 16.01 -26.20
N ALA A 36 8.80 17.12 -25.78
CA ALA A 36 8.52 18.25 -26.66
C ALA A 36 9.80 18.92 -27.18
N THR A 37 10.86 18.98 -26.37
CA THR A 37 12.16 19.53 -26.81
C THR A 37 12.93 18.60 -27.74
N TRP A 38 12.79 17.28 -27.60
CA TRP A 38 13.45 16.30 -28.47
C TRP A 38 12.73 16.07 -29.80
N PHE A 39 11.41 16.25 -29.85
CA PHE A 39 10.62 16.14 -31.07
C PHE A 39 9.89 17.47 -31.40
N PRO A 40 10.64 18.52 -31.80
CA PRO A 40 10.07 19.84 -32.08
C PRO A 40 9.12 19.84 -33.29
N ASP A 41 9.33 18.93 -34.25
CA ASP A 41 8.50 18.80 -35.46
C ASP A 41 7.21 17.98 -35.25
N GLY A 42 6.92 17.58 -33.99
CA GLY A 42 5.77 16.73 -33.66
C GLY A 42 5.97 15.26 -34.01
N VAL A 43 5.11 14.38 -33.48
CA VAL A 43 5.15 12.97 -33.85
C VAL A 43 4.40 12.80 -35.17
N ARG A 44 5.12 12.43 -36.22
CA ARG A 44 4.53 12.09 -37.52
C ARG A 44 3.81 10.74 -37.41
N SER A 45 2.49 10.77 -37.45
CA SER A 45 1.66 9.58 -37.63
C SER A 45 0.92 9.72 -38.97
N GLY A 46 1.58 9.29 -40.05
CA GLY A 46 1.07 9.47 -41.42
C GLY A 46 1.11 10.91 -41.92
N ASP A 47 0.03 11.35 -42.58
CA ASP A 47 -0.11 12.66 -43.25
C ASP A 47 -0.56 13.80 -42.32
N VAL A 48 -0.65 13.53 -41.01
CA VAL A 48 -1.10 14.49 -39.99
C VAL A 48 0.02 14.74 -38.99
N VAL A 49 0.45 16.00 -38.86
CA VAL A 49 1.43 16.44 -37.87
C VAL A 49 0.68 16.73 -36.56
N PHE A 50 0.94 15.94 -35.51
CA PHE A 50 0.43 16.21 -34.18
C PHE A 50 1.43 17.08 -33.41
N PRO A 51 1.14 18.38 -33.18
CA PRO A 51 2.03 19.22 -32.39
C PRO A 51 2.06 18.72 -30.94
N VAL A 52 3.26 18.55 -30.38
CA VAL A 52 3.44 18.17 -28.98
C VAL A 52 3.17 19.41 -28.12
N VAL A 53 1.94 19.56 -27.66
CA VAL A 53 1.58 20.64 -26.71
C VAL A 53 1.87 20.13 -25.30
N PRO A 54 2.91 20.62 -24.59
CA PRO A 54 3.29 20.13 -23.27
C PRO A 54 2.18 20.25 -22.22
N GLY A 55 1.25 21.20 -22.41
CA GLY A 55 0.06 21.36 -21.56
C GLY A 55 -1.18 20.56 -21.98
N GLY A 56 -1.25 20.05 -23.21
CA GLY A 56 -2.41 19.28 -23.73
C GLY A 56 -2.20 17.77 -23.61
N TYR A 57 -0.98 17.30 -23.89
CA TYR A 57 -0.53 15.92 -23.64
C TYR A 57 -0.50 15.55 -22.14
N ALA A 58 -0.54 16.57 -21.30
CA ALA A 58 -0.70 16.48 -19.87
C ALA A 58 -2.05 15.91 -19.40
N VAL A 59 -3.14 16.27 -20.07
CA VAL A 59 -4.50 16.00 -19.55
C VAL A 59 -5.37 15.27 -20.58
N VAL A 60 -5.15 15.46 -21.88
CA VAL A 60 -6.13 15.08 -22.94
C VAL A 60 -5.49 14.71 -24.32
N GLY A 61 -4.16 14.73 -24.47
CA GLY A 61 -3.52 14.65 -25.80
C GLY A 61 -3.39 13.22 -26.36
N ASN A 62 -3.94 13.02 -27.57
CA ASN A 62 -4.08 11.78 -28.37
C ASN A 62 -2.80 10.99 -28.71
N LEU A 63 -1.70 11.09 -27.96
CA LEU A 63 -0.55 10.21 -28.22
C LEU A 63 0.31 9.87 -26.99
N PHE A 64 0.37 10.68 -25.92
CA PHE A 64 1.11 10.32 -24.70
C PHE A 64 0.60 11.04 -23.43
N PRO A 65 -0.15 10.36 -22.53
CA PRO A 65 -0.66 10.96 -21.29
C PRO A 65 0.39 11.03 -20.17
N CYS A 66 1.51 11.74 -20.39
CA CYS A 66 2.70 11.69 -19.51
C CYS A 66 2.44 12.19 -18.07
N ILE A 67 1.58 13.19 -17.85
CA ILE A 67 1.32 13.72 -16.50
C ILE A 67 0.46 12.75 -15.68
N SER A 68 -0.65 12.25 -16.25
CA SER A 68 -1.49 11.27 -15.56
C SER A 68 -0.76 9.94 -15.37
N LEU A 69 0.10 9.54 -16.32
CA LEU A 69 1.05 8.43 -16.15
C LEU A 69 1.96 8.64 -14.95
N GLY A 70 2.65 9.79 -14.86
CA GLY A 70 3.58 10.07 -13.75
C GLY A 70 2.87 10.13 -12.40
N ALA A 71 1.71 10.78 -12.33
CA ALA A 71 0.92 10.90 -11.11
C ALA A 71 0.37 9.54 -10.64
N ALA A 72 -0.21 8.75 -11.56
CA ALA A 72 -0.78 7.45 -11.27
C ALA A 72 0.30 6.42 -10.95
N ALA A 73 1.36 6.34 -11.75
CA ALA A 73 2.41 5.34 -11.58
C ALA A 73 3.19 5.54 -10.27
N MET A 74 3.54 6.79 -9.93
CA MET A 74 4.25 7.07 -8.68
C MET A 74 3.37 6.83 -7.45
N SER A 75 2.10 7.24 -7.50
CA SER A 75 1.16 7.02 -6.40
C SER A 75 0.86 5.53 -6.21
N GLY A 76 0.61 4.81 -7.30
CA GLY A 76 0.39 3.36 -7.28
C GLY A 76 1.60 2.60 -6.78
N ALA A 77 2.81 2.99 -7.22
CA ALA A 77 4.05 2.36 -6.80
C ALA A 77 4.31 2.52 -5.29
N VAL A 78 3.98 3.67 -4.71
CA VAL A 78 4.17 3.90 -3.26
C VAL A 78 3.14 3.10 -2.43
N THR A 79 1.91 2.96 -2.92
CA THR A 79 0.83 2.28 -2.19
C THR A 79 0.68 0.80 -2.55
N HIS A 80 1.40 0.29 -3.56
CA HIS A 80 1.21 -1.03 -4.17
C HIS A 80 -0.25 -1.29 -4.60
N THR A 81 -0.93 -0.28 -5.14
CA THR A 81 -2.32 -0.42 -5.59
C THR A 81 -2.53 0.01 -7.03
N ILE A 82 -3.38 -0.73 -7.74
CA ILE A 82 -3.80 -0.44 -9.12
C ILE A 82 -4.97 0.55 -9.12
N SER A 83 -5.72 0.66 -8.01
CA SER A 83 -6.86 1.58 -7.89
C SER A 83 -6.48 3.06 -8.06
N THR A 84 -5.21 3.41 -7.83
CA THR A 84 -4.71 4.77 -8.06
C THR A 84 -4.90 5.23 -9.49
N SER A 85 -4.69 4.35 -10.48
CA SER A 85 -4.91 4.69 -11.90
C SER A 85 -6.37 5.00 -12.16
N VAL A 86 -7.29 4.20 -11.61
CA VAL A 86 -8.74 4.41 -11.70
C VAL A 86 -9.13 5.78 -11.14
N ILE A 87 -8.61 6.14 -9.97
CA ILE A 87 -8.84 7.47 -9.36
C ILE A 87 -8.36 8.59 -10.28
N VAL A 88 -7.16 8.46 -10.88
CA VAL A 88 -6.62 9.47 -11.80
C VAL A 88 -7.48 9.62 -13.04
N PHE A 89 -8.00 8.51 -13.59
CA PHE A 89 -8.89 8.55 -14.75
C PHE A 89 -10.21 9.24 -14.45
N GLU A 90 -10.85 8.88 -13.34
CA GLU A 90 -12.10 9.53 -12.90
C GLU A 90 -11.89 11.04 -12.72
N LEU A 91 -10.75 11.45 -12.18
CA LEU A 91 -10.40 12.87 -12.03
C LEU A 91 -10.10 13.58 -13.36
N THR A 92 -9.63 12.85 -14.37
CA THR A 92 -9.27 13.42 -15.69
C THR A 92 -10.47 13.46 -16.64
N GLY A 93 -11.49 12.63 -16.42
CA GLY A 93 -12.75 12.66 -17.18
C GLY A 93 -12.65 12.15 -18.62
N GLN A 94 -11.56 11.49 -18.99
CA GLN A 94 -11.34 10.94 -20.34
C GLN A 94 -10.81 9.50 -20.31
N ILE A 95 -11.62 8.57 -20.81
CA ILE A 95 -11.38 7.13 -20.73
C ILE A 95 -10.57 6.59 -21.93
N ALA A 96 -10.42 7.38 -22.99
CA ALA A 96 -9.82 6.95 -24.26
C ALA A 96 -8.39 6.39 -24.12
N HIS A 97 -7.66 6.75 -23.07
CA HIS A 97 -6.26 6.37 -22.83
C HIS A 97 -6.09 5.54 -21.55
N ILE A 98 -7.10 4.76 -21.16
CA ILE A 98 -7.07 3.95 -19.94
C ILE A 98 -6.03 2.82 -19.99
N LEU A 99 -5.85 2.19 -21.14
CA LEU A 99 -4.98 1.02 -21.29
C LEU A 99 -3.49 1.35 -21.07
N PRO A 100 -2.88 2.36 -21.73
CA PRO A 100 -1.45 2.65 -21.55
C PRO A 100 -1.10 3.07 -20.12
N VAL A 101 -1.98 3.83 -19.47
CA VAL A 101 -1.78 4.28 -18.09
C VAL A 101 -1.89 3.13 -17.09
N MET A 102 -2.83 2.21 -17.30
CA MET A 102 -2.93 1.02 -16.46
C MET A 102 -1.70 0.13 -16.59
N ILE A 103 -1.18 -0.08 -17.81
CA ILE A 103 0.05 -0.85 -18.05
C ILE A 103 1.25 -0.21 -17.35
N ALA A 104 1.41 1.11 -17.45
CA ALA A 104 2.50 1.82 -16.79
C ALA A 104 2.44 1.71 -15.26
N VAL A 105 1.24 1.82 -14.68
CA VAL A 105 1.03 1.65 -13.23
C VAL A 105 1.33 0.21 -12.80
N LEU A 106 0.95 -0.79 -13.59
CA LEU A 106 1.28 -2.19 -13.33
C LEU A 106 2.80 -2.43 -13.32
N ILE A 107 3.52 -1.89 -14.31
CA ILE A 107 4.98 -2.01 -14.39
C ILE A 107 5.64 -1.30 -13.19
N ALA A 108 5.20 -0.09 -12.86
CA ALA A 108 5.71 0.66 -11.72
C ALA A 108 5.45 -0.08 -10.39
N ASN A 109 4.26 -0.66 -10.22
CA ASN A 109 3.91 -1.47 -9.05
C ASN A 109 4.76 -2.73 -8.95
N ALA A 110 5.04 -3.41 -10.07
CA ALA A 110 5.88 -4.60 -10.09
C ALA A 110 7.33 -4.28 -9.69
N ILE A 111 7.88 -3.18 -10.21
CA ILE A 111 9.23 -2.71 -9.85
C ILE A 111 9.27 -2.30 -8.37
N ALA A 112 8.26 -1.58 -7.89
CA ALA A 112 8.19 -1.15 -6.49
C ALA A 112 8.14 -2.34 -5.53
N GLN A 113 7.29 -3.33 -5.82
CA GLN A 113 7.19 -4.57 -5.04
C GLN A 113 8.49 -5.37 -4.99
N TRP A 114 9.31 -5.28 -6.03
CA TRP A 114 10.60 -5.96 -6.06
C TRP A 114 11.67 -5.24 -5.22
N LEU A 115 11.60 -3.91 -5.14
CA LEU A 115 12.61 -3.10 -4.45
C LEU A 115 12.31 -2.89 -2.96
N GLN A 116 11.06 -2.57 -2.61
CA GLN A 116 10.69 -2.12 -1.28
C GLN A 116 9.30 -2.67 -0.86
N PRO A 117 9.06 -2.88 0.45
CA PRO A 117 7.71 -3.10 0.97
C PRO A 117 6.84 -1.85 0.73
N SER A 118 5.51 -2.03 0.76
CA SER A 118 4.60 -0.88 0.58
C SER A 118 4.84 0.16 1.66
N PHE A 119 4.51 1.42 1.36
CA PHE A 119 4.65 2.51 2.31
C PHE A 119 3.85 2.26 3.61
N TYR A 120 2.66 1.68 3.49
CA TYR A 120 1.80 1.38 4.64
C TYR A 120 2.32 0.20 5.47
N ASP A 121 2.82 -0.86 4.82
CA ASP A 121 3.44 -1.99 5.53
C ASP A 121 4.67 -1.52 6.31
N SER A 122 5.45 -0.63 5.72
CA SER A 122 6.63 -0.02 6.37
C SER A 122 6.23 0.75 7.63
N ILE A 123 5.15 1.54 7.60
CA ILE A 123 4.65 2.25 8.78
C ILE A 123 4.21 1.26 9.87
N ILE A 124 3.49 0.19 9.49
CA ILE A 124 3.02 -0.82 10.44
C ILE A 124 4.21 -1.47 11.16
N GLN A 125 5.27 -1.81 10.43
CA GLN A 125 6.50 -2.37 10.99
C GLN A 125 7.21 -1.37 11.91
N ILE A 126 7.34 -0.11 11.50
CA ILE A 126 7.97 0.94 12.33
C ILE A 126 7.17 1.18 13.62
N LYS A 127 5.83 1.15 13.54
CA LYS A 127 4.95 1.31 14.70
C LYS A 127 4.82 0.04 15.55
N SER A 128 5.42 -1.08 15.14
CA SER A 128 5.36 -2.38 15.82
C SER A 128 3.93 -2.77 16.21
N LEU A 129 2.97 -2.51 15.32
CA LEU A 129 1.58 -2.89 15.55
C LEU A 129 1.45 -4.41 15.36
N PRO A 130 0.65 -5.10 16.20
CA PRO A 130 0.39 -6.52 16.04
C PRO A 130 -0.45 -6.75 14.77
N TYR A 131 0.22 -6.88 13.63
CA TYR A 131 -0.37 -7.21 12.33
C TYR A 131 0.06 -8.63 11.96
N LEU A 132 -0.91 -9.47 11.61
CA LEU A 132 -0.63 -10.83 11.16
C LEU A 132 -0.28 -10.77 9.66
N PRO A 133 0.98 -10.98 9.26
CA PRO A 133 1.34 -11.01 7.85
C PRO A 133 0.68 -12.21 7.17
N ASP A 134 0.42 -12.07 5.88
CA ASP A 134 -0.12 -13.17 5.08
C ASP A 134 0.86 -14.35 5.09
N VAL A 135 0.38 -15.53 5.50
CA VAL A 135 1.18 -16.74 5.77
C VAL A 135 1.85 -17.25 4.49
N THR A 136 1.36 -16.81 3.33
CA THR A 136 1.89 -17.12 2.00
C THR A 136 3.33 -16.63 1.76
N LYS A 137 3.82 -15.61 2.49
CA LYS A 137 5.14 -15.00 2.23
C LYS A 137 6.28 -15.55 3.08
N THR A 138 5.99 -16.38 4.08
CA THR A 138 7.01 -16.79 5.06
C THR A 138 7.13 -18.31 5.12
N ASN A 139 8.33 -18.81 5.41
CA ASN A 139 8.71 -20.22 5.44
C ASN A 139 8.07 -20.99 6.64
N VAL A 140 6.79 -20.75 6.92
CA VAL A 140 6.03 -21.25 8.08
C VAL A 140 5.54 -22.69 7.87
N TYR A 141 5.88 -23.32 6.73
CA TYR A 141 5.40 -24.65 6.38
C TYR A 141 5.75 -25.75 7.40
N ASN A 142 6.80 -25.53 8.21
CA ASN A 142 7.25 -26.47 9.24
C ASN A 142 6.89 -26.06 10.68
N LEU A 143 6.13 -24.98 10.89
CA LEU A 143 5.71 -24.57 12.23
C LEU A 143 4.36 -25.20 12.57
N MET A 144 4.30 -25.96 13.66
CA MET A 144 3.06 -26.52 14.17
C MET A 144 2.46 -25.61 15.22
N VAL A 145 1.14 -25.69 15.40
CA VAL A 145 0.43 -24.93 16.46
C VAL A 145 1.01 -25.24 17.84
N ALA A 146 1.50 -26.47 18.04
CA ALA A 146 2.16 -26.91 19.27
C ALA A 146 3.40 -26.07 19.63
N ASP A 147 4.13 -25.53 18.65
CA ASP A 147 5.34 -24.74 18.88
C ASP A 147 5.03 -23.30 19.29
N ILE A 148 3.83 -22.81 18.95
CA ILE A 148 3.40 -21.42 19.15
C ILE A 148 2.46 -21.28 20.35
N MET A 149 1.64 -22.31 20.63
CA MET A 149 0.64 -22.26 21.69
C MET A 149 1.29 -22.16 23.08
N LYS A 150 0.70 -21.34 23.96
CA LYS A 150 1.06 -21.37 25.38
C LYS A 150 0.43 -22.60 26.04
N THR A 151 1.28 -23.51 26.51
CA THR A 151 0.86 -24.74 27.20
C THR A 151 0.45 -24.51 28.65
N ASN A 152 1.01 -23.48 29.30
CA ASN A 152 0.66 -23.10 30.67
C ASN A 152 -0.57 -22.19 30.69
N LEU A 153 -1.75 -22.79 30.78
CA LEU A 153 -3.04 -22.10 30.83
C LEU A 153 -3.64 -22.18 32.24
N TYR A 154 -4.24 -21.07 32.69
CA TYR A 154 -5.14 -21.09 33.86
C TYR A 154 -6.50 -21.59 33.41
N TYR A 155 -7.05 -22.59 34.10
CA TYR A 155 -8.35 -23.19 33.79
C TYR A 155 -9.28 -23.09 34.99
N ILE A 156 -10.58 -23.15 34.72
CA ILE A 156 -11.63 -23.14 35.73
C ILE A 156 -12.31 -24.51 35.71
N THR A 157 -12.64 -25.07 36.88
CA THR A 157 -13.38 -26.33 36.99
C THR A 157 -14.75 -26.12 37.61
N TYR A 158 -15.70 -27.03 37.37
CA TYR A 158 -17.05 -26.94 37.97
C TYR A 158 -17.03 -26.98 39.51
N GLN A 159 -15.99 -27.58 40.11
CA GLN A 159 -15.83 -27.71 41.55
C GLN A 159 -14.95 -26.61 42.17
N SER A 160 -14.49 -25.63 41.37
CA SER A 160 -13.61 -24.57 41.87
C SER A 160 -14.30 -23.66 42.87
N THR A 161 -13.59 -23.31 43.94
CA THR A 161 -14.13 -22.48 45.02
C THR A 161 -14.04 -21.01 44.64
N TYR A 162 -14.93 -20.16 45.18
CA TYR A 162 -14.90 -18.71 44.92
C TYR A 162 -13.53 -18.07 45.26
N ALA A 163 -12.85 -18.56 46.30
CA ALA A 163 -11.50 -18.09 46.66
C ALA A 163 -10.46 -18.38 45.56
N GLU A 164 -10.54 -19.54 44.90
CA GLU A 164 -9.65 -19.95 43.82
C GLU A 164 -9.92 -19.13 42.55
N LEU A 165 -11.21 -18.88 42.23
CA LEU A 165 -11.60 -18.00 41.12
C LEU A 165 -11.05 -16.59 41.31
N LYS A 166 -11.16 -16.04 42.52
CA LYS A 166 -10.61 -14.72 42.84
C LYS A 166 -9.08 -14.70 42.71
N MET A 167 -8.41 -15.76 43.19
CA MET A 167 -6.96 -15.90 43.07
C MET A 167 -6.50 -15.99 41.61
N ILE A 168 -7.24 -16.69 40.75
CA ILE A 168 -6.96 -16.77 39.30
C ILE A 168 -7.13 -15.39 38.65
N LEU A 169 -8.21 -14.68 38.97
CA LEU A 169 -8.48 -13.35 38.42
C LEU A 169 -7.43 -12.31 38.87
N ASP A 170 -6.97 -12.37 40.11
CA ASP A 170 -5.93 -11.46 40.62
C ASP A 170 -4.55 -11.78 40.00
N LYS A 171 -4.28 -13.06 39.71
CA LYS A 171 -3.00 -13.51 39.12
C LYS A 171 -2.93 -13.36 37.61
N SER A 172 -4.05 -13.28 36.91
CA SER A 172 -4.06 -13.31 35.45
C SER A 172 -4.90 -12.20 34.83
N THR A 173 -4.35 -11.55 33.81
CA THR A 173 -5.00 -10.46 33.06
C THR A 173 -5.74 -10.97 31.82
N HIS A 174 -6.14 -12.24 31.82
CA HIS A 174 -6.82 -12.83 30.67
C HIS A 174 -8.31 -12.48 30.69
N ARG A 175 -8.88 -12.23 29.50
CA ARG A 175 -10.30 -11.90 29.33
C ARG A 175 -11.20 -13.14 29.27
N SER A 176 -10.61 -14.31 29.07
CA SER A 176 -11.34 -15.56 28.87
C SER A 176 -10.53 -16.71 29.44
N TYR A 177 -11.22 -17.64 30.10
CA TYR A 177 -10.64 -18.83 30.71
C TYR A 177 -11.34 -20.07 30.18
N PRO A 178 -10.59 -21.12 29.79
CA PRO A 178 -11.18 -22.40 29.43
C PRO A 178 -11.81 -23.06 30.66
N LEU A 179 -13.03 -23.59 30.49
CA LEU A 179 -13.72 -24.41 31.47
C LEU A 179 -13.36 -25.88 31.23
N VAL A 180 -12.89 -26.57 32.27
CA VAL A 180 -12.43 -27.96 32.22
C VAL A 180 -13.16 -28.77 33.29
N ASP A 181 -13.47 -30.04 33.01
CA ASP A 181 -14.31 -30.86 33.89
C ASP A 181 -13.57 -31.29 35.17
N ALA A 182 -12.30 -31.69 35.07
CA ALA A 182 -11.46 -32.09 36.20
C ALA A 182 -9.99 -31.67 36.03
N PRO A 183 -9.27 -31.35 37.13
CA PRO A 183 -7.84 -31.08 37.08
C PRO A 183 -7.06 -32.40 36.90
N GLY A 184 -6.67 -32.71 35.66
CA GLY A 184 -5.64 -33.73 35.39
C GLY A 184 -6.12 -35.14 35.03
N THR A 185 -7.05 -35.29 34.08
CA THR A 185 -7.23 -36.57 33.38
C THR A 185 -6.61 -36.48 31.99
N TYR A 186 -5.39 -37.00 31.87
CA TYR A 186 -4.85 -37.51 30.60
C TYR A 186 -5.27 -38.97 30.45
#